data_AF-A0A6B3BIP6-F1
#
_entry.id   AF-A0A6B3BIP6-F1
#
_cell.length_a   1.000
_cell.length_b   1.000
_cell.length_c   1.000
_cell.angle_alpha   90.00
_cell.angle_beta   90.00
_cell.angle_gamma   90.00
#
_symmetry.space_group_name_H-M   'P 1'
#
loop_
_entity.id
_entity.type
_entity.pdbx_description
1 polymer ?
#
loop_
_entity_poly.entity_id
_entity_poly.type
_entity_poly.pdbx_seq_one_letter_code
_entity_poly.pdbx_strand_id
1 'polypeptide(L)'
;MIPLAPEESERLGELFAQFNHLMVPYARRKLMTWRGLSIARAGALAEDIAQEAWVRVARTKDVLQPGLTRDQLHAMLFRTVQQRITEYFAVPMAAEEPMAGEDAADCQTLCLFMTDQCAMAELPTHLRRMVAKLPDKEREALMLALDGTSAEPIGEHVGCNKKTALRLLKAAVLMLKVSNPVLTGGPVDPMSLPLWQREALGGMDLVRRTVLLRLDDEVRSVLLLLEQGVTCVDASKRLSVPIDRVKAVSRCLPHLRSLTADDLAVAA
;
A
#
# COMPACT_ATOMS: atom_id res chain seq x y z
N MET A 1 -17.75 13.01 -34.10
CA MET A 1 -18.67 12.78 -32.97
C MET A 1 -20.05 12.55 -33.54
N ILE A 2 -20.66 11.39 -33.27
CA ILE A 2 -22.07 11.15 -33.65
C ILE A 2 -22.91 11.70 -32.49
N PRO A 3 -23.84 12.65 -32.73
CA PRO A 3 -24.69 13.17 -31.68
C PRO A 3 -25.58 12.07 -31.11
N LEU A 4 -25.84 12.13 -29.79
CA LEU A 4 -26.82 11.27 -29.14
C LEU A 4 -28.22 11.59 -29.68
N ALA A 5 -29.02 10.56 -29.91
CA ALA A 5 -30.45 10.74 -30.16
C ALA A 5 -31.13 11.29 -28.88
N PRO A 6 -32.27 11.99 -29.00
CA PRO A 6 -32.98 12.56 -27.84
C PRO A 6 -33.29 11.52 -26.75
N GLU A 7 -33.74 10.34 -27.14
CA GLU A 7 -34.07 9.21 -26.24
C GLU A 7 -32.82 8.68 -25.51
N GLU A 8 -31.67 8.65 -26.19
CA GLU A 8 -30.39 8.23 -25.59
C GLU A 8 -29.87 9.26 -24.58
N SER A 9 -30.10 10.55 -24.85
CA SER A 9 -29.74 11.65 -23.94
C SER A 9 -30.59 11.65 -22.67
N GLU A 10 -31.90 11.41 -22.81
CA GLU A 10 -32.82 11.29 -21.67
C GLU A 10 -32.43 10.09 -20.80
N ARG A 11 -32.21 8.93 -21.43
CA ARG A 11 -31.78 7.72 -20.73
C ARG A 11 -30.45 7.88 -20.01
N LEU A 12 -29.48 8.57 -20.62
CA LEU A 12 -28.21 8.90 -19.98
C LEU A 12 -28.42 9.78 -18.74
N GLY A 13 -29.32 10.77 -18.83
CA GLY A 13 -29.68 11.63 -17.70
C GLY A 13 -30.26 10.86 -16.52
N GLU A 14 -31.17 9.91 -16.78
CA GLU A 14 -31.74 9.03 -15.75
C GLU A 14 -30.66 8.18 -15.06
N LEU A 15 -29.80 7.54 -15.85
CA LEU A 15 -28.72 6.70 -15.33
C LEU A 15 -27.71 7.53 -14.53
N PHE A 16 -27.39 8.74 -15.00
CA PHE A 16 -26.51 9.65 -14.29
C PHE A 16 -27.09 10.02 -12.92
N ALA A 17 -28.35 10.46 -12.86
CA ALA A 17 -29.01 10.77 -11.59
C ALA A 17 -29.03 9.56 -10.64
N GLN A 18 -29.25 8.36 -11.17
CA GLN A 18 -29.36 7.14 -10.38
C GLN A 18 -28.02 6.58 -9.86
N PHE A 19 -26.93 6.67 -10.64
CA PHE A 19 -25.68 5.95 -10.33
C PHE A 19 -24.46 6.84 -10.09
N ASN A 20 -24.49 8.13 -10.46
CA ASN A 20 -23.31 8.99 -10.35
C ASN A 20 -22.78 9.09 -8.91
N HIS A 21 -23.68 9.19 -7.93
CA HIS A 21 -23.34 9.24 -6.51
C HIS A 21 -22.66 7.94 -6.00
N LEU A 22 -22.76 6.83 -6.73
CA LEU A 22 -22.10 5.56 -6.41
C LEU A 22 -20.77 5.38 -7.15
N MET A 23 -20.65 5.95 -8.34
CA MET A 23 -19.47 5.80 -9.20
C MET A 23 -18.24 6.53 -8.65
N VAL A 24 -18.39 7.76 -8.16
CA VAL A 24 -17.27 8.53 -7.59
C VAL A 24 -16.69 7.85 -6.33
N PRO A 25 -17.48 7.43 -5.33
CA PRO A 25 -16.96 6.67 -4.19
C PRO A 25 -16.33 5.33 -4.58
N TYR A 26 -16.88 4.66 -5.61
CA TYR A 26 -16.30 3.42 -6.12
C TYR A 26 -14.94 3.65 -6.77
N ALA A 27 -14.81 4.66 -7.64
CA ALA A 27 -13.55 5.06 -8.25
C ALA A 27 -12.52 5.41 -7.17
N ARG A 28 -12.89 6.24 -6.19
CA ARG A 28 -12.02 6.61 -5.06
C ARG A 28 -11.53 5.39 -4.28
N ARG A 29 -12.42 4.45 -3.95
CA ARG A 29 -12.05 3.21 -3.25
C ARG A 29 -11.06 2.36 -4.05
N LYS A 30 -11.23 2.28 -5.38
CA LYS A 30 -10.31 1.56 -6.26
C LYS A 30 -8.97 2.28 -6.41
N LEU A 31 -8.97 3.62 -6.51
CA LEU A 31 -7.75 4.42 -6.57
C LEU A 31 -6.93 4.36 -5.28
N MET A 32 -7.59 4.29 -4.12
CA MET A 32 -6.90 4.06 -2.83
C MET A 32 -6.20 2.71 -2.73
N THR A 33 -6.63 1.70 -3.51
CA THR A 33 -5.94 0.41 -3.58
C THR A 33 -4.77 0.41 -4.57
N TRP A 34 -4.64 1.45 -5.38
CA TRP A 34 -3.55 1.62 -6.34
C TRP A 34 -2.30 2.13 -5.62
N ARG A 35 -1.14 1.51 -5.90
CA ARG A 35 0.12 1.79 -5.19
C ARG A 35 0.55 3.25 -5.37
N GLY A 36 0.86 3.93 -4.27
CA GLY A 36 1.54 5.23 -4.27
C GLY A 36 0.64 6.47 -4.39
N LEU A 37 -0.68 6.35 -4.49
CA LEU A 37 -1.56 7.53 -4.53
C LEU A 37 -1.90 8.06 -3.12
N SER A 38 -1.76 9.37 -2.94
CA SER A 38 -2.25 10.05 -1.72
C SER A 38 -3.78 10.14 -1.71
N ILE A 39 -4.36 10.29 -0.51
CA ILE A 39 -5.83 10.39 -0.33
C ILE A 39 -6.41 11.60 -1.07
N ALA A 40 -5.69 12.72 -1.08
CA ALA A 40 -6.12 13.95 -1.77
C ALA A 40 -6.11 13.75 -3.29
N ARG A 41 -5.02 13.19 -3.84
CA ARG A 41 -4.91 12.91 -5.28
C ARG A 41 -5.93 11.87 -5.75
N ALA A 42 -6.21 10.86 -4.93
CA ALA A 42 -7.25 9.86 -5.22
C ALA A 42 -8.67 10.46 -5.19
N GLY A 43 -8.89 11.53 -4.42
CA GLY A 43 -10.16 12.26 -4.41
C GLY A 43 -10.39 13.02 -5.72
N ALA A 44 -9.44 13.87 -6.11
CA ALA A 44 -9.53 14.64 -7.35
C ALA A 44 -9.66 13.72 -8.58
N LEU A 45 -8.82 12.69 -8.65
CA LEU A 45 -8.82 11.75 -9.78
C LEU A 45 -10.09 10.90 -9.86
N ALA A 46 -10.78 10.66 -8.74
CA ALA A 46 -12.01 9.87 -8.75
C ALA A 46 -13.15 10.56 -9.49
N GLU A 47 -13.24 11.88 -9.37
CA GLU A 47 -14.26 12.69 -10.07
C GLU A 47 -14.00 12.69 -11.57
N ASP A 48 -12.74 12.93 -11.98
CA ASP A 48 -12.33 12.90 -13.39
C ASP A 48 -12.60 11.53 -14.04
N ILE A 49 -12.19 10.44 -13.37
CA ILE A 49 -12.42 9.07 -13.86
C ILE A 49 -13.90 8.75 -13.99
N ALA A 50 -14.73 9.19 -13.04
CA ALA A 50 -16.18 8.97 -13.11
C ALA A 50 -16.81 9.76 -14.27
N GLN A 51 -16.38 11.01 -14.48
CA GLN A 51 -16.84 11.84 -15.59
C GLN A 51 -16.43 11.24 -16.94
N GLU A 52 -15.19 10.78 -17.08
CA GLU A 52 -14.72 10.10 -18.29
C GLU A 52 -15.46 8.79 -18.54
N ALA A 53 -15.80 8.04 -17.48
CA ALA A 53 -16.60 6.83 -17.60
C ALA A 53 -17.99 7.15 -18.18
N TRP A 54 -18.63 8.24 -17.76
CA TRP A 54 -19.89 8.70 -18.35
C TRP A 54 -19.75 9.13 -19.80
N VAL A 55 -18.68 9.86 -20.15
CA VAL A 55 -18.38 10.20 -21.54
C VAL A 55 -18.21 8.94 -22.39
N ARG A 56 -17.59 7.89 -21.84
CA ARG A 56 -17.47 6.60 -22.54
C ARG A 56 -18.80 5.90 -22.70
N VAL A 57 -19.64 5.88 -21.67
CA VAL A 57 -21.01 5.32 -21.75
C VAL A 57 -21.81 6.03 -22.85
N ALA A 58 -21.73 7.35 -22.92
CA ALA A 58 -22.36 8.14 -23.97
C ALA A 58 -21.82 7.78 -25.38
N ARG A 59 -20.54 7.43 -25.50
CA ARG A 59 -19.90 7.09 -26.78
C ARG A 59 -20.19 5.66 -27.25
N THR A 60 -20.16 4.67 -26.34
CA THR A 60 -20.33 3.27 -26.73
C THR A 60 -21.81 2.85 -26.75
N LYS A 61 -22.69 3.55 -26.03
CA LYS A 61 -24.15 3.37 -26.03
C LYS A 61 -24.63 1.99 -25.51
N ASP A 62 -23.74 1.08 -25.17
CA ASP A 62 -24.07 -0.29 -24.72
C ASP A 62 -25.00 -0.30 -23.50
N VAL A 63 -24.82 0.66 -22.58
CA VAL A 63 -25.59 0.79 -21.32
C VAL A 63 -26.90 1.55 -21.53
N LEU A 64 -27.06 2.23 -22.68
CA LEU A 64 -28.26 3.01 -23.01
C LEU A 64 -29.37 2.15 -23.62
N GLN A 65 -29.09 0.87 -23.93
CA GLN A 65 -30.07 -0.04 -24.50
C GLN A 65 -31.20 -0.36 -23.50
N PRO A 66 -32.47 -0.36 -23.94
CA PRO A 66 -33.60 -0.74 -23.10
C PRO A 66 -33.54 -2.23 -22.73
N GLY A 67 -34.07 -2.59 -21.56
CA GLY A 67 -34.21 -3.98 -21.13
C GLY A 67 -33.11 -4.53 -20.22
N LEU A 68 -32.09 -3.73 -19.90
CA LEU A 68 -31.07 -4.10 -18.92
C LEU A 68 -31.62 -4.06 -17.49
N THR A 69 -31.32 -5.10 -16.70
CA THR A 69 -31.66 -5.11 -15.27
C THR A 69 -30.75 -4.16 -14.49
N ARG A 70 -31.20 -3.74 -13.30
CA ARG A 70 -30.41 -2.86 -12.42
C ARG A 70 -29.02 -3.42 -12.11
N ASP A 71 -28.92 -4.73 -11.88
CA ASP A 71 -27.65 -5.40 -11.58
C ASP A 71 -26.71 -5.43 -12.78
N GLN A 72 -27.25 -5.62 -13.98
CA GLN A 72 -26.48 -5.54 -15.23
C GLN A 72 -25.96 -4.13 -15.47
N LEU A 73 -26.80 -3.11 -15.31
CA LEU A 73 -26.41 -1.70 -15.39
C LEU A 73 -25.28 -1.39 -14.40
N HIS A 74 -25.44 -1.82 -13.14
CA HIS A 74 -24.42 -1.64 -12.11
C HIS A 74 -23.09 -2.32 -12.48
N ALA A 75 -23.13 -3.58 -12.91
CA ALA A 75 -21.92 -4.30 -13.35
C ALA A 75 -21.22 -3.63 -14.54
N MET A 76 -21.98 -3.15 -15.54
CA MET A 76 -21.42 -2.52 -16.73
C MET A 76 -20.80 -1.16 -16.41
N LEU A 77 -21.51 -0.29 -15.67
CA LEU A 77 -21.01 1.04 -15.29
C LEU A 77 -19.72 0.94 -14.46
N PHE A 78 -19.67 0.02 -13.50
CA PHE A 78 -18.53 -0.15 -12.61
C PHE A 78 -17.34 -0.80 -13.32
N ARG A 79 -17.60 -1.68 -14.29
CA ARG A 79 -16.58 -2.20 -15.21
C ARG A 79 -15.97 -1.07 -16.05
N THR A 80 -16.79 -0.15 -16.56
CA THR A 80 -16.31 1.02 -17.32
C THR A 80 -15.40 1.90 -16.47
N VAL A 81 -15.77 2.16 -15.22
CA VAL A 81 -14.91 2.89 -14.27
C VAL A 81 -13.59 2.16 -14.06
N GLN A 82 -13.62 0.85 -13.80
CA GLN A 82 -12.40 0.07 -13.60
C GLN A 82 -11.50 0.06 -14.85
N GLN A 83 -12.09 -0.01 -16.03
CA GLN A 83 -11.36 0.08 -17.29
C GLN A 83 -10.72 1.47 -17.47
N ARG A 84 -11.42 2.56 -17.15
CA ARG A 84 -10.86 3.91 -17.18
C ARG A 84 -9.70 4.08 -16.21
N ILE A 85 -9.81 3.54 -14.99
CA ILE A 85 -8.68 3.53 -14.04
C ILE A 85 -7.48 2.81 -14.66
N THR A 86 -7.71 1.65 -15.26
CA THR A 86 -6.64 0.86 -15.88
C THR A 86 -6.00 1.60 -17.06
N GLU A 87 -6.81 2.24 -17.92
CA GLU A 87 -6.34 3.04 -19.04
C GLU A 87 -5.59 4.30 -18.58
N TYR A 88 -6.12 5.01 -17.57
CA TYR A 88 -5.49 6.18 -16.98
C TYR A 88 -4.10 5.86 -16.41
N PHE A 89 -3.87 4.64 -15.92
CA PHE A 89 -2.55 4.18 -15.49
C PHE A 89 -1.76 3.38 -16.55
N ALA A 90 -2.37 3.07 -17.70
CA ALA A 90 -1.68 2.47 -18.84
C ALA A 90 -1.01 3.55 -19.72
N VAL A 91 -1.63 4.73 -19.84
CA VAL A 91 -1.15 5.87 -20.61
C VAL A 91 0.06 6.63 -20.00
N PRO A 92 0.32 6.68 -18.68
CA PRO A 92 1.47 7.39 -18.11
C PRO A 92 2.80 6.64 -18.27
N MET A 93 2.82 5.43 -18.86
CA MET A 93 4.07 4.78 -19.25
C MET A 93 4.61 5.29 -20.61
N ALA A 94 3.90 6.19 -21.30
CA ALA A 94 4.27 6.62 -22.65
C ALA A 94 4.22 8.14 -22.93
N ALA A 95 3.75 9.00 -22.01
CA ALA A 95 3.74 10.44 -22.23
C ALA A 95 4.13 11.21 -20.96
N GLU A 96 5.15 12.04 -21.10
CA GLU A 96 5.75 12.89 -20.07
C GLU A 96 4.73 13.89 -19.49
N GLU A 97 4.56 13.90 -18.17
CA GLU A 97 3.94 15.02 -17.45
C GLU A 97 5.05 15.98 -16.95
N PRO A 98 4.90 17.31 -17.11
CA PRO A 98 5.80 18.27 -16.48
C PRO A 98 5.59 18.25 -14.97
N MET A 99 6.57 17.69 -14.25
CA MET A 99 6.60 17.61 -12.79
C MET A 99 6.97 18.99 -12.20
N ALA A 100 6.14 19.49 -11.28
CA ALA A 100 6.49 20.65 -10.45
C ALA A 100 7.52 20.19 -9.40
N GLY A 101 8.81 20.33 -9.74
CA GLY A 101 9.93 19.76 -8.98
C GLY A 101 10.28 20.51 -7.70
N GLU A 102 9.45 20.40 -6.66
CA GLU A 102 9.79 20.93 -5.33
C GLU A 102 9.62 19.94 -4.17
N ASP A 103 9.05 18.75 -4.37
CA ASP A 103 8.89 17.78 -3.28
C ASP A 103 10.03 16.75 -3.20
N ALA A 104 10.58 16.52 -2.00
CA ALA A 104 11.65 15.54 -1.77
C ALA A 104 11.22 14.09 -2.11
N ALA A 105 9.90 13.84 -2.17
CA ALA A 105 9.32 12.60 -2.65
C ALA A 105 9.41 12.44 -4.19
N ASP A 106 9.43 13.54 -4.94
CA ASP A 106 9.53 13.54 -6.40
C ASP A 106 10.95 13.19 -6.87
N CYS A 107 11.97 13.58 -6.09
CA CYS A 107 13.37 13.19 -6.32
C CYS A 107 13.59 11.67 -6.27
N GLN A 108 12.86 10.94 -5.41
CA GLN A 108 12.98 9.46 -5.35
C GLN A 108 12.34 8.79 -6.58
N THR A 109 11.32 9.42 -7.17
CA THR A 109 10.60 8.89 -8.33
C THR A 109 11.35 9.13 -9.63
N LEU A 110 12.01 10.30 -9.74
CA LEU A 110 12.86 10.67 -10.88
C LEU A 110 14.13 9.82 -11.01
N CYS A 111 14.59 9.20 -9.92
CA CYS A 111 15.84 8.47 -9.95
C CYS A 111 15.78 7.14 -10.73
N LEU A 112 14.58 6.63 -10.99
CA LEU A 112 14.36 5.43 -11.80
C LEU A 112 14.47 5.69 -13.32
N PHE A 113 14.46 6.96 -13.76
CA PHE A 113 14.36 7.33 -15.18
C PHE A 113 15.62 8.02 -15.75
N MET A 114 16.63 8.29 -14.94
CA MET A 114 17.91 8.84 -15.41
C MET A 114 18.91 7.72 -15.74
N THR A 115 18.93 7.25 -16.99
CA THR A 115 19.70 6.09 -17.43
C THR A 115 21.22 6.25 -17.44
N ASP A 116 21.79 7.45 -17.24
CA ASP A 116 23.26 7.60 -17.17
C ASP A 116 23.76 8.46 -16.00
N GLN A 117 22.87 8.99 -15.14
CA GLN A 117 23.28 9.81 -13.99
C GLN A 117 22.42 9.69 -12.73
N CYS A 118 21.39 8.83 -12.68
CA CYS A 118 21.11 8.23 -11.38
C CYS A 118 22.19 7.20 -11.14
N ALA A 119 23.31 7.72 -10.62
CA ALA A 119 24.25 6.91 -9.88
C ALA A 119 23.43 5.89 -9.10
N MET A 120 23.85 4.63 -9.16
CA MET A 120 23.58 3.69 -8.10
C MET A 120 23.92 4.40 -6.79
N ALA A 121 22.95 5.13 -6.26
CA ALA A 121 23.18 6.04 -5.17
C ALA A 121 23.47 5.09 -4.03
N GLU A 122 24.74 5.06 -3.63
CA GLU A 122 25.19 4.19 -2.57
C GLU A 122 24.19 4.34 -1.43
N LEU A 123 23.53 3.22 -1.07
CA LEU A 123 22.52 3.23 -0.02
C LEU A 123 23.06 4.08 1.13
N PRO A 124 22.36 5.16 1.54
CA PRO A 124 22.84 6.04 2.60
C PRO A 124 23.38 5.21 3.76
N THR A 125 24.53 5.61 4.34
CA THR A 125 25.30 4.77 5.28
C THR A 125 24.47 4.23 6.44
N HIS A 126 23.40 4.93 6.83
CA HIS A 126 22.44 4.46 7.83
C HIS A 126 21.56 3.30 7.31
N LEU A 127 20.95 3.41 6.11
CA LEU A 127 20.20 2.32 5.49
C LEU A 127 21.07 1.12 5.17
N ARG A 128 22.31 1.33 4.69
CA ARG A 128 23.25 0.23 4.42
C ARG A 128 23.54 -0.58 5.69
N ARG A 129 23.75 0.10 6.82
CA ARG A 129 23.92 -0.54 8.13
C ARG A 129 22.68 -1.30 8.56
N MET A 130 21.49 -0.77 8.32
CA MET A 130 20.23 -1.45 8.65
C MET A 130 20.01 -2.69 7.80
N VAL A 131 20.22 -2.61 6.49
CA VAL A 131 20.11 -3.76 5.57
C VAL A 131 21.13 -4.85 5.93
N ALA A 132 22.33 -4.47 6.36
CA ALA A 132 23.33 -5.44 6.84
C ALA A 132 22.91 -6.19 8.12
N LYS A 133 22.09 -5.57 8.98
CA LYS A 133 21.53 -6.20 10.20
C LYS A 133 20.36 -7.16 9.90
N LEU A 134 19.86 -7.22 8.66
CA LEU A 134 18.82 -8.17 8.27
C LEU A 134 19.38 -9.59 8.19
N PRO A 135 18.59 -10.62 8.54
CA PRO A 135 18.99 -12.01 8.33
C PRO A 135 19.23 -12.30 6.84
N ASP A 136 20.15 -13.21 6.52
CA ASP A 136 20.65 -13.41 5.15
C ASP A 136 19.54 -13.66 4.12
N LYS A 137 18.58 -14.54 4.43
CA LYS A 137 17.48 -14.88 3.52
C LYS A 137 16.52 -13.70 3.26
N GLU A 138 16.27 -12.90 4.28
CA GLU A 138 15.46 -11.69 4.21
C GLU A 138 16.18 -10.57 3.46
N ARG A 139 17.49 -10.42 3.70
CA ARG A 139 18.36 -9.46 3.02
C ARG A 139 18.45 -9.78 1.54
N GLU A 140 18.75 -11.02 1.20
CA GLU A 140 18.89 -11.50 -0.17
C GLU A 140 17.58 -11.38 -0.95
N ALA A 141 16.45 -11.79 -0.35
CA ALA A 141 15.14 -11.58 -0.95
C ALA A 141 14.87 -10.08 -1.21
N LEU A 142 15.18 -9.21 -0.24
CA LEU A 142 15.00 -7.77 -0.38
C LEU A 142 15.83 -7.19 -1.52
N MET A 143 17.12 -7.54 -1.62
CA MET A 143 18.00 -7.05 -2.68
C MET A 143 17.48 -7.46 -4.06
N LEU A 144 17.11 -8.72 -4.25
CA LEU A 144 16.55 -9.21 -5.51
C LEU A 144 15.23 -8.50 -5.89
N ALA A 145 14.39 -8.18 -4.92
CA ALA A 145 13.17 -7.42 -5.16
C ALA A 145 13.45 -5.95 -5.53
N LEU A 146 14.49 -5.34 -4.96
CA LEU A 146 14.93 -4.00 -5.35
C LEU A 146 15.51 -3.99 -6.77
N ASP A 147 16.14 -5.09 -7.20
CA ASP A 147 16.58 -5.30 -8.58
C ASP A 147 15.43 -5.59 -9.56
N GLY A 148 14.17 -5.51 -9.10
CA GLY A 148 12.97 -5.69 -9.94
C GLY A 148 12.52 -7.15 -10.11
N THR A 149 13.14 -8.09 -9.38
CA THR A 149 12.80 -9.52 -9.50
C THR A 149 11.42 -9.80 -8.89
N SER A 150 10.60 -10.60 -9.58
CA SER A 150 9.31 -11.02 -9.04
C SER A 150 9.45 -12.13 -7.97
N ALA A 151 8.43 -12.29 -7.13
CA ALA A 151 8.52 -13.15 -5.93
C ALA A 151 8.74 -14.65 -6.19
N GLU A 152 8.49 -15.11 -7.41
CA GLU A 152 8.63 -16.53 -7.77
C GLU A 152 10.08 -16.89 -8.08
N PRO A 153 10.79 -16.17 -8.97
CA PRO A 153 12.25 -16.29 -9.12
C PRO A 153 13.03 -16.00 -7.83
N ILE A 154 12.58 -15.06 -6.98
CA ILE A 154 13.18 -14.85 -5.65
C ILE A 154 13.06 -16.11 -4.80
N GLY A 155 11.92 -16.77 -4.85
CA GLY A 155 11.70 -18.04 -4.16
C GLY A 155 12.69 -19.10 -4.61
N GLU A 156 12.82 -19.29 -5.92
CA GLU A 156 13.77 -20.24 -6.50
C GLU A 156 15.20 -19.96 -6.06
N HIS A 157 15.63 -18.69 -6.11
CA HIS A 157 16.97 -18.29 -5.70
C HIS A 157 17.25 -18.55 -4.22
N VAL A 158 16.32 -18.19 -3.34
CA VAL A 158 16.46 -18.36 -1.88
C VAL A 158 16.12 -19.80 -1.43
N GLY A 159 15.73 -20.68 -2.36
CA GLY A 159 15.39 -22.08 -2.09
C GLY A 159 14.06 -22.26 -1.34
N CYS A 160 13.04 -21.47 -1.69
CA CYS A 160 11.72 -21.53 -1.07
C CYS A 160 10.58 -21.28 -2.08
N ASN A 161 9.33 -21.57 -1.69
CA ASN A 161 8.19 -21.28 -2.56
C ASN A 161 7.85 -19.77 -2.60
N LYS A 162 7.12 -19.34 -3.64
CA LYS A 162 6.64 -17.96 -3.83
C LYS A 162 5.99 -17.33 -2.60
N LYS A 163 5.16 -18.10 -1.88
CA LYS A 163 4.48 -17.63 -0.66
C LYS A 163 5.49 -17.32 0.46
N THR A 164 6.54 -18.13 0.56
CA THR A 164 7.63 -17.94 1.53
C THR A 164 8.53 -16.77 1.13
N ALA A 165 8.82 -16.60 -0.15
CA ALA A 165 9.56 -15.44 -0.66
C ALA A 165 8.84 -14.11 -0.35
N LEU A 166 7.54 -14.03 -0.63
CA LEU A 166 6.72 -12.87 -0.24
C LEU A 166 6.73 -12.61 1.26
N ARG A 167 6.78 -13.66 2.07
CA ARG A 167 6.86 -13.54 3.53
C ARG A 167 8.23 -13.02 3.98
N LEU A 168 9.32 -13.46 3.36
CA LEU A 168 10.67 -12.96 3.62
C LEU A 168 10.76 -11.47 3.30
N LEU A 169 10.23 -11.05 2.15
CA LEU A 169 10.17 -9.64 1.75
C LEU A 169 9.40 -8.78 2.75
N LYS A 170 8.20 -9.21 3.15
CA LYS A 170 7.38 -8.50 4.13
C LYS A 170 8.07 -8.39 5.49
N ALA A 171 8.76 -9.46 5.91
CA ALA A 171 9.54 -9.46 7.14
C ALA A 171 10.73 -8.49 7.06
N ALA A 172 11.47 -8.49 5.96
CA ALA A 172 12.60 -7.58 5.73
C ALA A 172 12.16 -6.11 5.81
N VAL A 173 11.09 -5.74 5.10
CA VAL A 173 10.53 -4.38 5.14
C VAL A 173 10.08 -4.01 6.54
N LEU A 174 9.42 -4.94 7.25
CA LEU A 174 8.96 -4.67 8.61
C LEU A 174 10.14 -4.50 9.59
N MET A 175 11.21 -5.29 9.46
CA MET A 175 12.43 -5.12 10.27
C MET A 175 13.10 -3.77 10.01
N LEU A 176 13.10 -3.29 8.76
CA LEU A 176 13.60 -1.96 8.43
C LEU A 176 12.72 -0.86 9.05
N LYS A 177 11.40 -1.02 9.04
CA LYS A 177 10.46 -0.10 9.72
C LYS A 177 10.64 -0.08 11.24
N VAL A 178 10.87 -1.25 11.84
CA VAL A 178 11.18 -1.37 13.28
C VAL A 178 12.52 -0.69 13.61
N SER A 179 13.49 -0.78 12.71
CA SER A 179 14.84 -0.23 12.91
C SER A 179 14.96 1.25 12.55
N ASN A 180 14.01 1.81 11.79
CA ASN A 180 13.97 3.23 11.45
C ASN A 180 12.53 3.76 11.46
N PRO A 181 12.13 4.41 12.57
CA PRO A 181 10.80 4.98 12.70
C PRO A 181 10.47 6.14 11.74
N VAL A 182 11.44 6.73 11.02
CA VAL A 182 11.15 7.69 9.93
C VAL A 182 10.44 6.99 8.76
N LEU A 183 10.71 5.70 8.56
CA LEU A 183 10.07 4.89 7.51
C LEU A 183 8.64 4.45 7.88
N THR A 184 8.14 4.95 9.01
CA THR A 184 6.80 4.67 9.54
C THR A 184 6.01 5.96 9.71
N GLY A 185 4.68 5.86 9.75
CA GLY A 185 3.80 7.02 9.91
C GLY A 185 4.02 7.75 11.24
N GLY A 186 3.26 8.83 11.45
CA GLY A 186 3.24 9.55 12.72
C GLY A 186 2.86 8.62 13.89
N PRO A 187 3.41 8.83 15.10
CA PRO A 187 3.09 8.01 16.25
C PRO A 187 1.60 8.11 16.58
N VAL A 188 0.98 6.98 16.88
CA VAL A 188 -0.40 6.92 17.36
C VAL A 188 -0.46 7.44 18.80
N ASP A 189 -1.47 8.24 19.12
CA ASP A 189 -1.72 8.69 20.49
C ASP A 189 -1.95 7.47 21.41
N PRO A 190 -1.12 7.27 22.46
CA PRO A 190 -1.30 6.17 23.41
C PRO A 190 -2.71 6.12 24.02
N MET A 191 -3.39 7.25 24.19
CA MET A 191 -4.73 7.29 24.80
C MET A 191 -5.83 6.78 23.89
N SER A 192 -5.59 6.73 22.58
CA SER A 192 -6.50 6.13 21.60
C SER A 192 -6.47 4.59 21.59
N LEU A 193 -5.49 3.98 22.28
CA LEU A 193 -5.28 2.55 22.25
C LEU A 193 -6.18 1.78 23.22
N PRO A 194 -6.56 0.53 22.90
CA PRO A 194 -7.22 -0.37 23.84
C PRO A 194 -6.46 -0.49 25.16
N LEU A 195 -7.19 -0.65 26.27
CA LEU A 195 -6.62 -0.70 27.62
C LEU A 195 -5.45 -1.70 27.73
N TRP A 196 -5.63 -2.91 27.22
CA TRP A 196 -4.59 -3.95 27.27
C TRP A 196 -3.30 -3.55 26.52
N GLN A 197 -3.40 -2.79 25.41
CA GLN A 197 -2.22 -2.33 24.68
C GLN A 197 -1.49 -1.24 25.47
N ARG A 198 -2.24 -0.34 26.12
CA ARG A 198 -1.66 0.71 26.98
C ARG A 198 -0.90 0.11 28.17
N GLU A 199 -1.50 -0.89 28.81
CA GLU A 199 -0.86 -1.63 29.90
C GLU A 199 0.40 -2.38 29.42
N ALA A 200 0.33 -3.04 28.26
CA ALA A 200 1.47 -3.72 27.65
C ALA A 200 2.62 -2.75 27.34
N LEU A 201 2.32 -1.58 26.77
CA LEU A 201 3.31 -0.53 26.48
C LEU A 201 3.87 0.09 27.76
N GLY A 202 3.08 0.15 28.84
CA GLY A 202 3.48 0.64 30.16
C GLY A 202 4.67 -0.11 30.75
N GLY A 203 4.75 -1.42 30.50
CA GLY A 203 5.84 -2.29 30.95
C GLY A 203 7.10 -2.29 30.07
N MET A 204 7.12 -1.52 28.97
CA MET A 204 8.23 -1.48 28.02
C MET A 204 9.11 -0.24 28.21
N ASP A 205 10.37 -0.33 27.77
CA ASP A 205 11.28 0.81 27.71
C ASP A 205 10.81 1.86 26.68
N LEU A 206 11.37 3.07 26.80
CA LEU A 206 11.01 4.22 25.96
C LEU A 206 11.29 3.95 24.48
N VAL A 207 12.34 3.19 24.17
CA VAL A 207 12.79 2.92 22.81
C VAL A 207 11.76 2.07 22.08
N ARG A 208 11.45 0.90 22.65
CA ARG A 208 10.46 -0.04 22.11
C ARG A 208 9.08 0.57 22.08
N ARG A 209 8.69 1.33 23.10
CA ARG A 209 7.41 2.04 23.12
C ARG A 209 7.29 3.00 21.94
N THR A 210 8.31 3.81 21.70
CA THR A 210 8.32 4.80 20.60
C THR A 210 8.19 4.13 19.23
N VAL A 211 8.92 3.04 19.02
CA VAL A 211 8.85 2.28 17.77
C VAL A 211 7.47 1.64 17.59
N LEU A 212 6.96 0.94 18.61
CA LEU A 212 5.67 0.25 18.53
C LEU A 212 4.51 1.21 18.25
N LEU A 213 4.53 2.42 18.81
CA LEU A 213 3.49 3.43 18.58
C LEU A 213 3.41 3.92 17.13
N ARG A 214 4.45 3.72 16.32
CA ARG A 214 4.49 4.11 14.90
C ARG A 214 4.19 2.97 13.93
N LEU A 215 4.10 1.74 14.44
CA LEU A 215 3.74 0.58 13.62
C LEU A 215 2.22 0.51 13.40
N ASP A 216 1.84 -0.17 12.32
CA ASP A 216 0.45 -0.50 12.02
C ASP A 216 -0.19 -1.30 13.17
N ASP A 217 -1.49 -1.09 13.40
CA ASP A 217 -2.18 -1.66 14.57
C ASP A 217 -2.13 -3.19 14.65
N GLU A 218 -2.28 -3.89 13.51
CA GLU A 218 -2.16 -5.35 13.42
C GLU A 218 -0.77 -5.81 13.88
N VAL A 219 0.27 -5.15 13.38
CA VAL A 219 1.67 -5.49 13.67
C VAL A 219 2.00 -5.20 15.12
N ARG A 220 1.64 -4.01 15.60
CA ARG A 220 1.81 -3.61 17.00
C ARG A 220 1.13 -4.60 17.94
N SER A 221 -0.13 -4.93 17.67
CA SER A 221 -0.90 -5.88 18.48
C SER A 221 -0.23 -7.25 18.58
N VAL A 222 0.27 -7.76 17.45
CA VAL A 222 0.99 -9.04 17.43
C VAL A 222 2.28 -8.95 18.24
N LEU A 223 3.11 -7.93 18.02
CA LEU A 223 4.39 -7.78 18.74
C LEU A 223 4.19 -7.63 20.25
N LEU A 224 3.17 -6.87 20.69
CA LEU A 224 2.82 -6.73 22.10
C LEU A 224 2.46 -8.07 22.75
N LEU A 225 1.62 -8.89 22.09
CA LEU A 225 1.26 -10.21 22.61
C LEU A 225 2.47 -11.16 22.66
N LEU A 226 3.31 -11.15 21.63
CA LEU A 226 4.51 -11.99 21.58
C LEU A 226 5.54 -11.59 22.64
N GLU A 227 5.70 -10.29 22.94
CA GLU A 227 6.54 -9.83 24.04
C GLU A 227 6.03 -10.29 25.41
N GLN A 228 4.71 -10.40 25.58
CA GLN A 228 4.09 -10.97 26.78
C GLN A 228 4.21 -12.50 26.87
N GLY A 229 4.90 -13.15 25.94
CA GLY A 229 5.10 -14.60 25.92
C GLY A 229 3.93 -15.40 25.34
N VAL A 230 2.95 -14.75 24.72
CA VAL A 230 1.85 -15.44 24.04
C VAL A 230 2.38 -16.18 22.82
N THR A 231 1.94 -17.42 22.60
CA THR A 231 2.38 -18.20 21.43
C THR A 231 1.84 -17.61 20.13
N CYS A 232 2.49 -17.85 18.99
CA CYS A 232 1.98 -17.40 17.69
C CYS A 232 0.56 -17.93 17.40
N VAL A 233 0.24 -19.14 17.85
CA VAL A 233 -1.08 -19.76 17.66
C VAL A 233 -2.14 -19.02 18.47
N ASP A 234 -1.83 -18.71 19.72
CA ASP A 234 -2.77 -18.01 20.60
C ASP A 234 -2.93 -16.53 20.20
N ALA A 235 -1.85 -15.88 19.75
CA ALA A 235 -1.91 -14.53 19.20
C ALA A 235 -2.78 -14.47 17.94
N SER A 236 -2.65 -15.45 17.05
CA SER A 236 -3.49 -15.59 15.85
C SER A 236 -4.97 -15.70 16.21
N LYS A 237 -5.31 -16.52 17.21
CA LYS A 237 -6.69 -16.68 17.70
C LYS A 237 -7.22 -15.41 18.36
N ARG A 238 -6.45 -14.80 19.27
CA ARG A 238 -6.86 -13.60 20.03
C ARG A 238 -7.12 -12.39 19.13
N LEU A 239 -6.31 -12.22 18.09
CA LEU A 239 -6.40 -11.08 17.19
C LEU A 239 -7.22 -11.37 15.92
N SER A 240 -7.69 -12.61 15.72
CA SER A 240 -8.31 -13.06 14.47
C SER A 240 -7.42 -12.81 13.23
N VAL A 241 -6.11 -12.87 13.40
CA VAL A 241 -5.11 -12.66 12.34
C VAL A 241 -4.63 -14.01 11.82
N PRO A 242 -4.47 -14.21 10.48
CA PRO A 242 -3.94 -15.45 9.95
C PRO A 242 -2.57 -15.82 10.53
N ILE A 243 -2.39 -17.08 10.92
CA ILE A 243 -1.16 -17.58 11.57
C ILE A 243 0.11 -17.29 10.75
N ASP A 244 0.02 -17.32 9.41
CA ASP A 244 1.13 -17.02 8.52
C ASP A 244 1.60 -15.56 8.65
N ARG A 245 0.69 -14.62 8.92
CA ARG A 245 1.03 -13.22 9.17
C ARG A 245 1.66 -13.05 10.54
N VAL A 246 1.10 -13.69 11.57
CA VAL A 246 1.69 -13.68 12.92
C VAL A 246 3.13 -14.22 12.91
N LYS A 247 3.36 -15.34 12.20
CA LYS A 247 4.70 -15.91 12.00
C LYS A 247 5.65 -15.01 11.20
N ALA A 248 5.13 -14.12 10.35
CA ALA A 248 5.97 -13.16 9.65
C ALA A 248 6.42 -12.04 10.60
N VAL A 249 5.48 -11.52 11.39
CA VAL A 249 5.73 -10.46 12.39
C VAL A 249 6.63 -10.96 13.52
N SER A 250 6.47 -12.21 13.98
CA SER A 250 7.28 -12.77 15.07
C SER A 250 8.79 -12.77 14.79
N ARG A 251 9.18 -12.78 13.51
CA ARG A 251 10.59 -12.72 13.10
C ARG A 251 11.22 -11.37 13.41
N CYS A 252 10.42 -10.33 13.60
CA CYS A 252 10.88 -8.97 13.94
C CYS A 252 11.11 -8.79 15.44
N LEU A 253 10.68 -9.74 16.27
CA LEU A 253 10.79 -9.66 17.73
C LEU A 253 12.24 -9.56 18.23
N PRO A 254 13.21 -10.35 17.71
CA PRO A 254 14.61 -10.19 18.10
C PRO A 254 15.16 -8.81 17.76
N HIS A 255 14.81 -8.26 16.59
CA HIS A 255 15.20 -6.91 16.17
C HIS A 255 14.64 -5.84 17.10
N LEU A 256 13.34 -5.93 17.43
CA LEU A 256 12.70 -5.03 18.39
C LEU A 256 13.40 -5.03 19.76
N ARG A 257 13.82 -6.22 20.23
CA ARG A 257 14.54 -6.39 21.51
C ARG A 257 15.98 -5.87 21.48
N SER A 258 16.58 -5.81 20.29
CA SER A 258 17.95 -5.33 20.09
C SER A 258 18.07 -3.82 19.89
N LEU A 259 16.94 -3.09 19.82
CA LEU A 259 16.94 -1.65 19.61
C LEU A 259 17.55 -0.90 20.80
N THR A 260 18.37 0.09 20.49
CA THR A 260 19.03 0.98 21.46
C THR A 260 18.59 2.43 21.26
N ALA A 261 18.92 3.30 22.21
CA ALA A 261 18.63 4.74 22.11
C ALA A 261 19.34 5.38 20.89
N ASP A 262 20.51 4.88 20.50
CA ASP A 262 21.27 5.37 19.34
C ASP A 262 20.54 5.07 18.03
N ASP A 263 19.81 3.95 17.95
CA ASP A 263 19.00 3.62 16.76
C ASP A 263 17.82 4.59 16.57
N LEU A 264 17.34 5.22 17.64
CA LEU A 264 16.32 6.28 17.57
C LEU A 264 16.89 7.64 17.19
N ALA A 265 18.10 7.98 17.63
CA ALA A 265 18.74 9.26 17.37
C ALA A 265 19.18 9.43 15.90
N VAL A 266 19.51 8.34 15.21
CA VAL A 266 19.85 8.35 13.77
C VAL A 266 18.60 8.50 12.87
N ALA A 267 17.41 8.34 13.46
CA ALA A 267 16.12 8.41 12.81
C ALA A 267 15.34 9.71 13.13
N ALA A 268 16.02 10.76 13.62
CA ALA A 268 15.44 12.08 13.88
C ALA A 268 16.18 13.14 13.04
#